data_AF-A0A3D0XKC4-F1
#
_entry.id   AF-A0A3D0XKC4-F1
#
_cell.length_a   1.000
_cell.length_b   1.000
_cell.length_c   1.000
_cell.angle_alpha   90.00
_cell.angle_beta   90.00
_cell.angle_gamma   90.00
#
_symmetry.space_group_name_H-M   'P 1'
#
loop_
_entity.id
_entity.type
_entity.pdbx_description
1 polymer ?
#
loop_
_entity_poly.entity_id
_entity_poly.type
_entity_poly.pdbx_seq_one_letter_code
_entity_poly.pdbx_strand_id
1 'polypeptide(L)'
;MASTIEVSHWPFVIGRGANADLQLDLPGVWERHIALDQAENGEIRFSCSDQSEVWLNGKAVCHHGRLIPGDRVTVGPLSWRLELAAPQLKKGRLMEGMVCLLIIGAFISEIWLIYRLLSEF
;
A
#
# COMPACT_ATOMS: atom_id res chain seq x y z
N MET A 1 -15.52 11.54 -7.87
CA MET A 1 -14.85 10.25 -8.09
C MET A 1 -13.56 10.27 -7.29
N ALA A 2 -13.37 9.37 -6.34
CA ALA A 2 -12.11 9.26 -5.60
C ALA A 2 -11.18 8.36 -6.41
N SER A 3 -10.06 8.90 -6.91
CA SER A 3 -9.02 8.15 -7.61
C SER A 3 -7.96 7.72 -6.61
N THR A 4 -7.71 6.41 -6.51
CA THR A 4 -6.59 5.87 -5.74
C THR A 4 -5.38 5.72 -6.66
N ILE A 5 -4.21 6.15 -6.18
CA ILE A 5 -2.94 6.09 -6.90
C ILE A 5 -1.98 5.26 -6.07
N GLU A 6 -1.35 4.26 -6.67
CA GLU A 6 -0.32 3.46 -6.02
C GLU A 6 1.04 4.13 -6.18
N VAL A 7 1.73 4.37 -5.06
CA VAL A 7 3.10 4.89 -5.04
C VAL A 7 4.06 3.70 -4.92
N SER A 8 4.89 3.50 -5.94
CA SER A 8 5.84 2.38 -6.01
C SER A 8 7.31 2.80 -6.03
N HIS A 9 7.59 4.10 -6.14
CA HIS A 9 8.95 4.66 -6.14
C HIS A 9 9.05 5.88 -5.24
N TRP A 10 10.28 6.18 -4.82
CA TRP A 10 10.63 7.31 -3.97
C TRP A 10 11.86 8.02 -4.55
N PRO A 11 11.92 9.37 -4.53
CA PRO A 11 10.87 10.30 -4.12
C PRO A 11 9.66 10.29 -5.06
N PHE A 12 8.45 10.49 -4.51
CA PHE A 12 7.23 10.67 -5.27
C PHE A 12 6.81 12.13 -5.24
N VAL A 13 6.82 12.81 -6.38
CA VAL A 13 6.59 14.25 -6.49
C VAL A 13 5.18 14.54 -6.99
N ILE A 14 4.47 15.40 -6.26
CA ILE A 14 3.13 15.89 -6.61
C ILE A 14 3.24 17.39 -6.87
N GLY A 15 2.76 17.84 -8.01
CA GLY A 15 2.85 19.25 -8.41
C GLY A 15 2.24 19.51 -9.78
N ARG A 16 2.34 20.75 -10.26
CA ARG A 16 1.82 21.14 -11.58
C ARG A 16 2.79 20.83 -12.73
N GLY A 17 4.07 20.67 -12.41
CA GLY A 17 5.11 20.54 -13.42
C GLY A 17 5.05 19.22 -14.15
N ALA A 18 5.53 19.23 -15.40
CA ALA A 18 5.61 18.04 -16.25
C ALA A 18 6.55 16.95 -15.69
N ASN A 19 7.41 17.31 -14.73
CA ASN A 19 8.33 16.39 -14.05
C ASN A 19 7.76 15.82 -12.75
N ALA A 20 6.50 16.13 -12.40
CA ALA A 20 5.84 15.55 -11.23
C ALA A 20 5.27 14.16 -11.58
N ASP A 21 5.41 13.21 -10.66
CA ASP A 21 4.82 11.87 -10.78
C ASP A 21 3.29 11.94 -10.77
N LEU A 22 2.75 12.86 -9.97
CA LEU A 22 1.34 13.24 -10.02
C LEU A 22 1.22 14.69 -10.44
N GLN A 23 0.93 14.88 -11.74
CA GLN A 23 0.69 16.19 -12.31
C GLN A 23 -0.73 16.67 -11.98
N LEU A 24 -0.83 17.85 -11.38
CA LEU A 24 -2.08 18.51 -11.01
C LEU A 24 -2.11 19.92 -11.58
N ASP A 25 -2.85 20.11 -12.67
CA ASP A 25 -3.09 21.44 -13.25
C ASP A 25 -4.24 22.16 -12.53
N LEU A 26 -3.98 22.56 -11.29
CA LEU A 26 -4.94 23.23 -10.43
C LEU A 26 -4.39 24.57 -9.92
N PRO A 27 -5.23 25.61 -9.83
CA PRO A 27 -4.82 26.89 -9.26
C PRO A 27 -4.41 26.69 -7.79
N GLY A 28 -3.27 27.29 -7.40
CA GLY A 28 -2.68 27.13 -6.07
C GLY A 28 -1.77 25.90 -5.92
N VAL A 29 -1.58 25.09 -6.97
CA VAL A 29 -0.57 24.04 -7.00
C VAL A 29 0.70 24.52 -7.70
N TRP A 30 1.86 24.36 -7.06
CA TRP A 30 3.16 24.76 -7.59
C TRP A 30 3.79 23.66 -8.42
N GLU A 31 4.78 23.99 -9.25
CA GLU A 31 5.51 23.04 -10.11
C GLU A 31 5.98 21.81 -9.36
N ARG A 32 6.59 22.02 -8.18
CA ARG A 32 6.96 21.00 -7.20
C ARG A 32 6.32 21.35 -5.86
N HIS A 33 5.06 20.99 -5.69
CA HIS A 33 4.28 21.40 -4.51
C HIS A 33 4.69 20.59 -3.28
N ILE A 34 4.64 19.26 -3.38
CA ILE A 34 5.01 18.35 -2.30
C ILE A 34 5.76 17.15 -2.88
N ALA A 35 6.84 16.75 -2.24
CA ALA A 35 7.56 15.51 -2.52
C ALA A 35 7.45 14.60 -1.31
N LEU A 36 7.11 13.35 -1.54
CA LEU A 36 7.06 12.31 -0.54
C LEU A 36 8.35 11.48 -0.65
N ASP A 37 8.97 11.24 0.48
CA ASP A 37 10.21 10.47 0.62
C ASP A 37 10.00 9.35 1.62
N GLN A 38 10.67 8.22 1.43
CA GLN A 38 10.70 7.14 2.41
C GLN A 38 12.10 7.06 3.02
N ALA A 39 12.18 7.21 4.34
CA ALA A 39 13.42 7.02 5.08
C ALA A 39 13.74 5.51 5.22
N GLU A 40 15.01 5.20 5.49
CA GLU A 40 15.51 3.81 5.63
C GLU A 40 14.76 2.99 6.70
N ASN A 41 14.21 3.66 7.72
CA ASN A 41 13.40 3.05 8.77
C ASN A 41 11.93 2.80 8.35
N GLY A 42 11.58 3.05 7.08
CA GLY A 42 10.24 2.90 6.54
C GLY A 42 9.30 4.09 6.79
N GLU A 43 9.77 5.16 7.44
CA GLU A 43 8.97 6.36 7.69
C GLU A 43 8.74 7.15 6.40
N ILE A 44 7.49 7.52 6.16
CA ILE A 44 7.12 8.41 5.06
C ILE A 44 7.28 9.86 5.55
N ARG A 45 8.10 10.62 4.84
CA ARG A 45 8.36 12.04 5.05
C ARG A 45 7.82 12.81 3.86
N PHE A 46 7.53 14.08 4.08
CA PHE A 46 7.20 14.98 3.00
C PHE A 46 8.06 16.23 3.07
N SER A 47 8.34 16.81 1.92
CA SER A 47 8.98 18.11 1.75
C SER A 47 8.12 18.98 0.83
N CYS A 48 7.90 20.23 1.22
CA CYS A 48 7.12 21.21 0.49
C CYS A 48 8.03 22.35 0.03
N SER A 49 7.74 22.95 -1.11
CA SER A 49 8.41 24.19 -1.53
C SER A 49 7.99 25.36 -0.63
N ASP A 50 8.84 26.36 -0.44
CA ASP A 50 8.59 27.51 0.44
C ASP A 50 7.34 28.32 0.08
N GLN A 51 6.92 28.24 -1.19
CA GLN A 51 5.72 28.91 -1.70
C GLN A 51 4.45 28.06 -1.51
N SER A 52 4.62 26.79 -1.17
CA SER A 52 3.56 25.78 -1.11
C SER A 52 2.90 25.73 0.27
N GLU A 53 1.60 26.03 0.31
CA GLU A 53 0.81 25.90 1.53
C GLU A 53 0.19 24.51 1.61
N VAL A 54 0.69 23.69 2.55
CA VAL A 54 0.22 22.33 2.79
C VAL A 54 -0.41 22.24 4.17
N TRP A 55 -1.56 21.60 4.24
CA TRP A 55 -2.32 21.42 5.47
C TRP A 55 -2.35 19.93 5.83
N LEU A 56 -1.78 19.59 6.98
CA LEU A 56 -1.79 18.24 7.54
C LEU A 56 -2.85 18.16 8.64
N ASN A 57 -3.89 17.34 8.44
CA ASN A 57 -5.01 17.19 9.38
C ASN A 57 -5.63 18.54 9.81
N GLY A 58 -5.68 19.51 8.90
CA GLY A 58 -6.22 20.85 9.17
C GLY A 58 -5.24 21.84 9.84
N LYS A 59 -3.97 21.45 10.05
CA LYS A 59 -2.91 22.36 10.51
C LYS A 59 -1.97 22.68 9.36
N ALA A 60 -1.69 23.96 9.15
CA ALA A 60 -0.67 24.38 8.20
C ALA A 60 0.70 23.85 8.64
N VAL A 61 1.39 23.19 7.73
CA VAL A 61 2.75 22.64 7.93
C VAL A 61 3.69 23.30 6.94
N CYS A 62 4.85 23.76 7.41
CA CYS A 62 5.83 24.45 6.57
C CYS A 62 7.05 23.57 6.32
N HIS A 63 7.53 23.58 5.07
CA HIS A 63 8.79 23.00 4.58
C HIS A 63 8.91 21.48 4.61
N HIS A 64 8.68 20.81 5.73
CA HIS A 64 8.83 19.35 5.83
C HIS A 64 8.14 18.77 7.05
N GLY A 65 7.86 17.48 6.99
CA GLY A 65 7.33 16.75 8.13
C GLY A 65 7.29 15.24 7.90
N ARG A 66 6.73 14.54 8.89
CA ARG A 66 6.45 13.11 8.81
C ARG A 66 4.97 12.91 8.53
N LEU A 67 4.67 11.94 7.67
CA LEU A 67 3.32 11.45 7.44
C LEU A 67 3.12 10.12 8.15
N ILE A 68 1.96 9.99 8.76
CA ILE A 68 1.51 8.76 9.42
C ILE A 68 0.37 8.17 8.58
N PRO A 69 0.28 6.83 8.45
CA PRO A 69 -0.87 6.19 7.83
C PRO A 69 -2.18 6.73 8.42
N GLY A 70 -3.10 7.19 7.57
CA GLY A 70 -4.38 7.79 7.94
C GLY A 70 -4.41 9.32 7.90
N ASP A 71 -3.24 9.98 7.85
CA ASP A 71 -3.16 11.43 7.76
C ASP A 71 -3.81 11.97 6.49
N ARG A 72 -4.53 13.08 6.65
CA ARG A 72 -5.11 13.84 5.54
C ARG A 72 -4.22 15.01 5.20
N VAL A 73 -3.76 15.04 3.95
CA VAL A 73 -2.98 16.15 3.41
C VAL A 73 -3.87 16.92 2.44
N THR A 74 -3.93 18.23 2.63
CA THR A 74 -4.63 19.16 1.74
C THR A 74 -3.64 20.11 1.12
N VAL A 75 -3.75 20.24 -0.20
CA VAL A 75 -2.83 20.91 -1.11
C VAL A 75 -3.69 21.77 -2.06
N GLY A 76 -3.85 23.05 -1.75
CA GLY A 76 -4.81 23.90 -2.45
C GLY A 76 -6.22 23.28 -2.45
N PRO A 77 -6.87 23.08 -3.63
CA PRO A 77 -8.19 22.45 -3.71
C PRO A 77 -8.17 20.91 -3.59
N LEU A 78 -7.00 20.26 -3.61
CA LEU A 78 -6.90 18.80 -3.53
C LEU A 78 -6.73 18.35 -2.08
N SER A 79 -7.51 17.36 -1.65
CA SER A 79 -7.30 16.67 -0.38
C SER A 79 -7.17 15.17 -0.63
N TRP A 80 -6.13 14.58 -0.07
CA TRP A 80 -5.85 13.15 -0.16
C TRP A 80 -5.50 12.59 1.22
N ARG A 81 -5.66 11.27 1.36
CA ARG A 81 -5.31 10.54 2.58
C ARG A 81 -4.21 9.56 2.25
N LEU A 82 -3.19 9.51 3.10
CA LEU A 82 -2.19 8.46 3.03
C LEU A 82 -2.78 7.18 3.61
N GLU A 83 -2.98 6.17 2.77
CA GLU A 83 -3.30 4.82 3.26
C GLU A 83 -2.16 3.89 2.88
N LEU A 84 -1.60 3.19 3.87
CA LEU A 84 -0.74 2.06 3.58
C LEU A 84 -1.65 0.91 3.17
N ALA A 85 -1.46 0.40 1.96
CA ALA A 85 -2.06 -0.86 1.58
C ALA A 85 -1.69 -1.89 2.66
N ALA A 86 -2.70 -2.53 3.26
CA ALA A 86 -2.46 -3.61 4.19
C ALA A 86 -1.47 -4.58 3.54
N PRO A 87 -0.44 -5.07 4.26
CA PRO A 87 0.49 -6.01 3.68
C PRO A 87 -0.34 -7.13 3.10
N GLN A 88 -0.28 -7.26 1.77
CA GLN A 88 -0.93 -8.34 1.05
C GLN A 88 -0.22 -9.60 1.54
N LEU A 89 -0.70 -10.16 2.65
CA LEU A 89 -0.36 -11.50 3.12
C LEU A 89 -0.59 -12.36 1.90
N LYS A 90 0.49 -12.70 1.20
CA LYS A 90 0.48 -13.59 0.03
C LYS A 90 -0.26 -14.81 0.52
N LYS A 91 -1.53 -14.90 0.15
CA LYS A 91 -2.45 -15.91 0.65
C LYS A 91 -1.76 -17.23 0.34
N GLY A 92 -1.45 -18.01 1.37
CA GLY A 92 -0.76 -19.29 1.31
C GLY A 92 -1.61 -20.37 0.62
N ARG A 93 -2.25 -20.03 -0.50
CA ARG A 93 -3.18 -20.86 -1.28
C ARG A 93 -2.50 -22.14 -1.78
N LEU A 94 -1.17 -22.11 -1.94
CA LEU A 94 -0.39 -23.31 -2.25
C LEU A 94 -0.26 -24.26 -1.05
N MET A 95 -0.12 -23.72 0.17
CA MET A 95 -0.01 -24.54 1.38
C MET A 95 -1.34 -25.19 1.75
N GLU A 96 -2.47 -24.48 1.57
CA GLU A 96 -3.82 -25.04 1.75
C GLU A 96 -4.07 -26.25 0.83
N GLY A 97 -3.69 -26.17 -0.44
CA GLY A 97 -3.84 -27.28 -1.39
C GLY A 97 -3.01 -28.50 -1.01
N MET A 98 -1.77 -28.30 -0.57
CA MET A 98 -0.90 -29.39 -0.13
C MET A 98 -1.42 -30.10 1.12
N VAL A 99 -1.93 -29.35 2.10
CA VAL A 99 -2.49 -29.92 3.34
C VAL A 99 -3.72 -30.77 3.03
N CYS A 100 -4.63 -30.27 2.19
CA CYS A 100 -5.80 -31.05 1.79
C CYS A 100 -5.43 -32.35 1.06
N LEU A 101 -4.45 -32.31 0.14
CA LEU A 101 -3.99 -33.51 -0.56
C LEU A 101 -3.38 -34.56 0.39
N LEU A 102 -2.59 -34.12 1.37
CA LEU A 102 -2.01 -35.03 2.38
C LEU A 102 -3.09 -35.69 3.23
N ILE A 103 -4.10 -34.93 3.66
CA ILE A 103 -5.23 -35.47 4.45
C ILE A 103 -6.01 -36.49 3.62
N ILE A 104 -6.36 -36.16 2.37
CA ILE A 104 -7.08 -37.08 1.47
C ILE A 104 -6.25 -38.35 1.23
N GLY A 105 -4.94 -38.22 1.00
CA GLY A 105 -4.04 -39.36 0.82
C GLY A 105 -3.98 -40.27 2.04
N ALA A 106 -3.93 -39.71 3.25
CA ALA A 106 -3.95 -40.47 4.50
C ALA A 106 -5.25 -41.29 4.64
N PHE A 107 -6.41 -40.67 4.41
CA PHE A 107 -7.70 -41.36 4.47
C PHE A 107 -7.82 -42.48 3.41
N ILE A 108 -7.39 -42.24 2.17
CA ILE A 108 -7.39 -43.27 1.13
C ILE A 108 -6.49 -44.44 1.53
N SER A 109 -5.33 -44.16 2.10
CA SER A 109 -4.40 -45.19 2.58
C SER A 109 -5.03 -46.04 3.70
N GLU A 110 -5.69 -45.41 4.68
CA GLU A 110 -6.39 -46.13 5.76
C GLU A 110 -7.52 -47.01 5.22
N ILE A 111 -8.34 -46.46 4.32
CA ILE A 111 -9.43 -47.22 3.68
C ILE A 111 -8.88 -48.40 2.88
N TRP A 112 -7.80 -48.21 2.12
CA TRP A 112 -7.17 -49.28 1.35
C TRP A 112 -6.60 -50.39 2.23
N LEU A 113 -5.97 -50.04 3.36
CA LEU A 113 -5.50 -50.99 4.37
C LEU A 113 -6.63 -51.82 4.96
N ILE A 114 -7.77 -51.20 5.27
CA ILE A 114 -8.95 -51.90 5.78
C ILE A 114 -9.50 -52.87 4.72
N TYR A 115 -9.64 -52.43 3.48
CA TYR A 115 -10.09 -53.32 2.38
C TYR A 115 -9.17 -54.50 2.17
N ARG A 116 -7.86 -54.27 2.18
CA ARG A 116 -6.86 -55.33 2.05
C ARG A 116 -6.99 -56.34 3.19
N LEU A 117 -7.08 -55.87 4.45
CA LEU A 117 -7.24 -56.75 5.60
C LEU A 117 -8.53 -57.56 5.51
N LEU A 118 -9.64 -56.94 5.12
CA LEU A 118 -10.92 -57.62 4.95
C LEU A 118 -10.89 -58.66 3.82
N SER A 119 -10.11 -58.43 2.76
CA SER A 119 -9.95 -59.37 1.64
C SER A 119 -9.00 -60.54 1.92
N GLU A 120 -8.17 -60.42 2.97
CA GLU A 120 -7.27 -61.49 3.43
C GLU A 120 -7.98 -62.45 4.44
N PHE A 121 -9.22 -62.15 4.83
CA PHE A 121 -10.12 -63.02 5.60
C PHE A 121 -11.15 -63.72 4.70
#